data_AF-X1MGH9-F1
#
_entry.id   AF-X1MGH9-F1
#
_cell.length_a   1.000
_cell.length_b   1.000
_cell.length_c   1.000
_cell.angle_alpha   90.00
_cell.angle_beta   90.00
_cell.angle_gamma   90.00
#
_symmetry.space_group_name_H-M   'P 1'
#
loop_
_entity.id
_entity.type
_entity.pdbx_description
1 polymer ?
#
loop_
_entity_poly.entity_id
_entity_poly.type
_entity_poly.pdbx_seq_one_letter_code
_entity_poly.pdbx_strand_id
1 'polypeptide(L)' 'PGCHTQAKSLDELTARMDEAIKLYLEVEKEAIDVSTEFVGVQVVEVSI' A
#
# COMPACT_ATOMS: atom_id res chain seq x y z
N PRO A 1 -5.73 -10.69 -3.78
CA PRO A 1 -4.28 -10.40 -3.84
C PRO A 1 -4.03 -8.99 -3.32
N GLY A 2 -3.05 -8.79 -2.44
CA GLY A 2 -2.80 -7.50 -1.82
C GLY A 2 -1.31 -7.23 -1.78
N CYS A 3 -0.95 -5.95 -1.83
CA CYS A 3 0.42 -5.51 -1.70
C CYS A 3 0.70 -5.21 -0.22
N HIS A 4 1.52 -6.04 0.43
CA HIS A 4 1.87 -5.89 1.85
C HIS A 4 3.36 -5.54 1.98
N THR A 5 3.67 -4.51 2.76
CA THR A 5 5.04 -4.04 2.99
C THR A 5 5.36 -3.95 4.47
N GLN A 6 6.60 -4.23 4.83
CA GLN A 6 7.13 -4.16 6.19
C GLN A 6 8.59 -3.69 6.15
N ALA A 7 9.01 -2.95 7.16
CA ALA A 7 10.37 -2.43 7.27
C ALA A 7 10.75 -2.10 8.72
N LYS A 8 12.05 -1.90 9.00
CA LYS A 8 12.54 -1.58 10.35
C LYS A 8 12.42 -0.10 10.71
N SER A 9 12.35 0.78 9.72
CA SER A 9 12.15 2.22 9.88
C SER A 9 11.05 2.73 8.95
N LEU A 10 10.53 3.92 9.24
CA LEU A 10 9.52 4.55 8.39
C LEU A 10 10.08 4.90 7.00
N ASP A 11 11.31 5.41 6.94
CA ASP A 11 11.96 5.74 5.66
C ASP A 11 12.11 4.50 4.76
N GLU A 12 12.51 3.36 5.36
CA GLU A 12 12.60 2.09 4.63
C GLU A 12 11.20 1.58 4.23
N LEU A 13 10.18 1.78 5.09
CA LEU A 13 8.80 1.39 4.79
C LEU A 13 8.25 2.18 3.59
N THR A 14 8.46 3.49 3.57
CA THR A 14 8.02 4.37 2.49
C THR A 14 8.64 3.97 1.16
N ALA A 15 9.96 3.74 1.12
CA ALA A 15 10.63 3.29 -0.09
C ALA A 15 10.06 1.96 -0.62
N ARG A 16 9.80 0.99 0.28
CA ARG A 16 9.24 -0.31 -0.10
C ARG A 16 7.78 -0.23 -0.53
N MET A 17 6.98 0.64 0.09
CA MET A 17 5.60 0.91 -0.33
C MET A 17 5.55 1.41 -1.78
N ASP A 18 6.40 2.38 -2.13
CA ASP A 18 6.45 2.94 -3.48
C ASP A 18 6.79 1.88 -4.55
N GLU A 19 7.78 1.03 -4.28
CA GLU A 19 8.16 -0.05 -5.20
C GLU A 19 7.03 -1.05 -5.41
N ALA A 20 6.41 -1.46 -4.31
CA ALA A 20 5.42 -2.52 -4.32
C ALA A 20 4.09 -2.05 -4.95
N ILE A 21 3.73 -0.77 -4.79
CA ILE A 21 2.61 -0.13 -5.51
C ILE A 21 2.91 -0.07 -7.01
N LYS A 22 4.10 0.38 -7.42
CA LYS A 22 4.49 0.44 -8.84
C LYS A 22 4.42 -0.93 -9.50
N LEU A 23 4.99 -1.96 -8.86
CA LEU A 23 4.97 -3.33 -9.38
C LEU A 23 3.54 -3.84 -9.54
N TYR A 24 2.67 -3.58 -8.56
CA TYR A 24 1.26 -3.97 -8.62
C TYR A 24 0.56 -3.31 -9.82
N LEU A 25 0.73 -2.00 -10.00
CA LEU A 25 0.15 -1.26 -11.12
C LEU A 25 0.74 -1.66 -12.47
N GLU A 26 2.01 -2.07 -12.52
CA GLU A 26 2.66 -2.54 -13.74
C GLU A 26 2.15 -3.91 -14.20
N VAL A 27 1.80 -4.79 -13.27
CA VAL A 27 1.25 -6.13 -13.57
C VAL A 27 -0.23 -6.03 -13.92
N GLU A 28 -0.99 -5.19 -13.23
CA GLU A 28 -2.45 -5.04 -13.42
C GLU A 28 -2.83 -4.17 -14.65
N LYS A 29 -1.87 -3.82 -15.53
CA LYS A 29 -2.03 -2.89 -16.68
C LYS A 29 -3.21 -3.16 -17.62
N GLU A 30 -3.83 -4.34 -17.59
CA GLU A 30 -4.98 -4.71 -18.42
C GLU A 30 -6.33 -4.76 -17.67
N ALA A 31 -6.35 -4.63 -16.34
CA ALA A 31 -7.54 -4.84 -15.50
C ALA A 31 -7.97 -3.63 -14.66
N ILE A 32 -7.30 -2.48 -14.80
CA ILE A 32 -7.63 -1.28 -14.00
C ILE A 32 -8.79 -0.51 -14.65
N ASP A 33 -9.97 -1.13 -14.63
CA ASP A 33 -11.27 -0.42 -14.58
C ASP A 33 -11.74 -0.37 -13.11
N VAL A 34 -10.80 -0.17 -12.18
CA VAL A 34 -11.09 -0.12 -10.75
C VAL A 34 -11.41 1.33 -10.40
N SER A 35 -12.70 1.65 -10.33
CA SER A 35 -13.20 2.82 -9.61
C SER A 35 -12.77 2.70 -8.15
N THR A 36 -11.53 3.06 -7.86
CA THR A 36 -10.97 2.97 -6.52
C THR A 36 -11.42 4.22 -5.79
N GLU A 37 -12.37 4.05 -4.88
CA GLU A 37 -12.84 5.12 -4.01
C GLU A 37 -12.12 5.04 -2.67
N PHE A 38 -11.61 6.17 -2.19
CA PHE A 38 -11.07 6.26 -0.85
C PHE A 38 -12.21 6.14 0.16
N VAL A 39 -12.19 5.07 0.97
CA VAL A 39 -13.25 4.81 1.97
C VAL A 39 -12.93 5.41 3.34
N GLY A 40 -11.63 5.56 3.70
CA GLY A 40 -11.22 6.16 4.98
C GLY A 40 -9.92 5.58 5.55
N VAL A 41 -9.47 6.15 6.68
CA VAL A 41 -8.39 5.61 7.52
C VAL A 41 -8.83 5.66 8.98
N GLN A 42 -8.48 4.63 9.76
CA GLN A 42 -8.69 4.61 11.21
C GLN A 42 -7.34 4.43 11.91
N VAL A 43 -7.04 5.33 12.84
CA VAL A 43 -5.86 5.25 13.70
C VAL A 43 -6.34 4.90 15.11
N VAL A 44 -5.77 3.84 15.68
CA VAL A 44 -6.09 3.38 17.04
C VAL A 44 -4.81 3.44 17.86
N GLU A 45 -4.86 4.20 18.95
CA GLU A 45 -3.79 4.25 19.94
C GLU A 45 -3.97 3.08 20.93
N VAL A 46 -2.88 2.35 21.20
CA VAL A 46 -2.86 1.25 22.17
C VAL A 46 -1.82 1.56 23.24
N SER A 47 -2.27 1.70 24.48
CA SER A 47 -1.42 1.81 25.66
C SER A 47 -1.25 0.43 26.32
N ILE A 48 0.00 0.05 26.57
CA ILE A 48 0.37 -1.16 27.32
C ILE A 48 0.51 -0.79 28.80
#